data_AF-A0A950L812-F1
#
_entry.id   AF-A0A950L812-F1
#
_cell.length_a   1.000
_cell.length_b   1.000
_cell.length_c   1.000
_cell.angle_alpha   90.00
_cell.angle_beta   90.00
_cell.angle_gamma   90.00
#
_symmetry.space_group_name_H-M   'P 1'
#
loop_
_entity.id
_entity.type
_entity.pdbx_description
1 polymer ?
#
loop_
_entity_poly.entity_id
_entity_poly.type
_entity_poly.pdbx_seq_one_letter_code
_entity_poly.pdbx_strand_id
1 'polypeptide(L)'
;DRIVTDDDDVIEGCALITVPPNKLLAEIDNTGGQMPAILPRDSYQTWLNGRPAQAKGLLNAYPPERMVTHAVGPHVNFLEYDDPSLIRPIV
;
A
#
# COMPACT_ATOMS: atom_id res chain seq x y z
N ASP A 1 5.16 -3.52 15.35
CA ASP A 1 4.72 -3.01 16.66
C ASP A 1 4.35 -4.21 17.51
N ARG A 2 4.71 -4.23 18.78
CA ARG A 2 4.46 -5.37 19.67
C ARG A 2 3.80 -4.88 20.94
N ILE A 3 2.59 -5.38 21.21
CA ILE A 3 1.78 -5.03 22.37
C ILE A 3 1.52 -6.31 23.16
N VAL A 4 1.61 -6.23 24.49
CA VAL A 4 1.19 -7.29 25.41
C VAL A 4 -0.10 -6.82 26.07
N THR A 5 -1.16 -7.62 26.02
CA THR A 5 -2.47 -7.29 26.62
C THR A 5 -2.46 -7.58 28.13
N ASP A 6 -3.51 -7.15 28.83
CA ASP A 6 -3.71 -7.45 30.25
C ASP A 6 -3.90 -8.96 30.53
N ASP A 7 -4.27 -9.74 29.50
CA ASP A 7 -4.42 -11.20 29.55
C ASP A 7 -3.14 -11.96 29.10
N ASP A 8 -1.99 -11.28 29.06
CA ASP A 8 -0.70 -11.78 28.57
C ASP A 8 -0.67 -12.20 27.08
N ASP A 9 -1.67 -11.82 26.28
CA ASP A 9 -1.64 -12.06 24.84
C ASP A 9 -0.64 -11.14 24.13
N VAL A 10 0.07 -11.69 23.15
CA VAL A 10 1.02 -10.93 22.32
C VAL A 10 0.40 -10.60 20.98
N ILE A 11 0.28 -9.30 20.69
CA ILE A 11 -0.18 -8.78 19.40
C ILE A 11 1.01 -8.20 18.64
N GLU A 12 1.30 -8.76 17.46
CA GLU A 12 2.28 -8.22 16.52
C GLU A 12 1.58 -7.51 15.37
N GLY A 13 1.72 -6.19 15.31
CA GLY A 13 1.09 -5.33 14.32
C GLY A 13 2.08 -4.71 13.34
N CYS A 14 1.57 -4.31 12.18
CA CYS A 14 2.28 -3.47 11.21
C CYS A 14 1.34 -2.43 10.61
N ALA A 15 1.91 -1.33 10.13
CA ALA A 15 1.17 -0.30 9.40
C ALA A 15 1.76 -0.11 8.00
N LEU A 16 0.91 0.21 7.04
CA LEU A 16 1.34 0.66 5.72
C LEU A 16 1.74 2.14 5.80
N ILE A 17 2.88 2.47 5.21
CA ILE A 17 3.32 3.86 5.08
C ILE A 17 2.67 4.45 3.83
N THR A 18 2.07 5.63 3.97
CA THR A 18 1.48 6.39 2.86
C THR A 18 2.28 7.65 2.55
N VAL A 19 2.18 8.10 1.31
CA VAL A 19 2.80 9.31 0.74
C VAL A 19 1.76 10.05 -0.10
N PRO A 20 1.98 11.32 -0.49
CA PRO A 20 1.09 11.99 -1.43
C PRO A 20 0.94 11.21 -2.75
N PRO A 21 -0.24 11.21 -3.38
CA PRO A 21 -0.51 10.43 -4.57
C PRO A 21 0.25 10.98 -5.78
N ASN A 22 0.57 10.09 -6.72
CA ASN A 22 0.96 10.51 -8.07
C ASN A 22 -0.29 10.94 -8.88
N LYS A 23 -0.06 11.44 -10.10
CA LYS A 23 -1.15 11.87 -11.00
C LYS A 23 -2.21 10.80 -11.28
N LEU A 24 -1.82 9.53 -11.39
CA LEU A 24 -2.75 8.43 -11.71
C LEU A 24 -3.70 8.15 -10.54
N LEU A 25 -3.16 8.09 -9.32
CA LEU A 25 -3.97 7.85 -8.11
C LEU A 25 -4.78 9.08 -7.72
N ALA A 26 -4.26 10.28 -7.95
CA ALA A 26 -4.99 11.53 -7.70
C ALA A 26 -6.27 11.65 -8.52
N GLU A 27 -6.35 11.04 -9.71
CA GLU A 27 -7.56 11.00 -10.52
C GLU A 27 -8.62 10.03 -9.98
N ILE A 28 -8.20 8.99 -9.23
CA ILE A 28 -9.07 7.92 -8.71
C ILE A 28 -9.57 8.24 -7.30
N ASP A 29 -8.65 8.59 -6.40
CA ASP A 29 -8.97 8.96 -5.02
C ASP A 29 -8.86 10.47 -4.83
N ASN A 30 -9.97 11.15 -5.09
CA ASN A 30 -10.12 12.58 -4.89
C ASN A 30 -10.33 12.98 -3.41
N THR A 31 -10.37 12.01 -2.48
CA THR A 31 -10.81 12.22 -1.10
C THR A 31 -9.76 11.90 -0.05
N GLY A 32 -9.02 10.80 -0.20
CA GLY A 32 -8.00 10.34 0.75
C GLY A 32 -6.65 11.02 0.55
N GLY A 33 -6.34 11.50 -0.66
CA GLY A 33 -5.13 12.29 -0.92
C GLY A 33 -3.84 11.56 -0.54
N GLN A 34 -3.83 10.24 -0.60
CA GLN A 34 -2.71 9.39 -0.21
C GLN A 34 -2.56 8.21 -1.16
N MET A 35 -1.34 7.70 -1.27
CA MET A 35 -1.03 6.41 -1.88
C MET A 35 -0.08 5.61 -0.98
N PRO A 36 -0.08 4.27 -1.02
CA PRO A 36 0.96 3.49 -0.39
C PRO A 36 2.35 3.85 -0.93
N ALA A 37 3.35 3.87 -0.06
CA ALA A 37 4.75 4.03 -0.46
C ALA A 37 5.26 2.75 -1.13
N ILE A 38 5.10 2.66 -2.46
CA ILE A 38 5.56 1.51 -3.25
C ILE A 38 7.06 1.67 -3.51
N LEU A 39 7.85 0.68 -3.12
CA LEU A 39 9.30 0.69 -3.31
C LEU A 39 9.71 -0.05 -4.61
N PRO A 40 10.65 0.49 -5.40
CA PRO A 40 11.26 -0.26 -6.48
C PRO A 40 12.13 -1.40 -5.91
N ARG A 41 12.23 -2.50 -6.65
CA ARG A 41 12.87 -3.74 -6.18
C ARG A 41 14.35 -3.57 -5.80
N ASP A 42 15.06 -2.70 -6.50
CA ASP A 42 16.46 -2.36 -6.22
C ASP A 42 16.67 -1.68 -4.85
N SER A 43 15.60 -1.12 -4.27
CA SER A 43 15.65 -0.38 -3.01
C SER A 43 15.31 -1.23 -1.78
N TYR A 44 14.94 -2.50 -1.96
CA TYR A 44 14.54 -3.39 -0.85
C TYR A 44 15.67 -3.60 0.16
N GLN A 45 16.92 -3.73 -0.29
CA GLN A 45 18.07 -3.87 0.61
C GLN A 45 18.29 -2.62 1.46
N THR A 46 18.18 -1.44 0.85
CA THR A 46 18.27 -0.17 1.58
C THR A 46 17.11 0.01 2.56
N TRP A 47 15.91 -0.47 2.21
CA TRP A 47 14.75 -0.43 3.09
C TRP A 47 14.91 -1.32 4.33
N LEU A 48 15.29 -2.59 4.13
CA LEU A 48 15.36 -3.59 5.20
C LEU A 48 16.62 -3.46 6.07
N ASN A 49 17.76 -3.08 5.47
CA ASN A 49 19.08 -3.14 6.12
C ASN A 49 19.78 -1.77 6.21
N GLY A 50 19.24 -0.73 5.58
CA GLY A 50 19.82 0.60 5.60
C GLY A 50 19.58 1.36 6.90
N ARG A 51 20.26 2.49 7.07
CA ARG A 51 19.99 3.41 8.18
C ARG A 51 18.58 4.01 8.03
N PRO A 52 17.89 4.36 9.12
CA PRO A 52 16.55 4.97 9.05
C PRO A 52 16.46 6.19 8.13
N ALA A 53 17.51 7.02 8.07
CA ALA A 53 17.57 8.16 7.16
C ALA A 53 17.58 7.75 5.67
N GLN A 54 18.24 6.64 5.33
CA GLN A 54 18.26 6.10 3.97
C GLN A 54 16.89 5.51 3.61
N ALA A 55 16.28 4.73 4.52
CA ALA A 55 14.95 4.17 4.34
C ALA A 55 13.89 5.27 4.16
N LYS A 56 13.94 6.33 4.97
CA LYS A 56 13.05 7.50 4.83
C LYS A 56 13.20 8.19 3.47
N GLY A 57 14.41 8.24 2.93
CA GLY A 57 14.67 8.81 1.60
C GLY A 57 14.02 8.05 0.44
N LEU A 58 13.60 6.79 0.65
CA LEU A 58 12.91 5.99 -0.36
C LEU A 58 11.40 6.29 -0.44
N LEU A 59 10.83 6.97 0.57
CA LEU A 59 9.40 7.19 0.69
C LEU A 59 8.93 8.33 -0.23
N ASN A 60 8.65 7.99 -1.49
CA ASN A 60 8.16 8.91 -2.51
C ASN A 60 6.98 8.31 -3.28
N ALA A 61 6.21 9.16 -3.94
CA ALA A 61 5.17 8.72 -4.85
C ALA A 61 5.76 7.83 -5.96
N TYR A 62 5.12 6.69 -6.21
CA TYR A 62 5.62 5.76 -7.22
C TYR A 62 5.41 6.31 -8.63
N PRO A 63 6.30 6.05 -9.60
CA PRO A 63 6.17 6.62 -10.93
C PRO A 63 4.87 6.16 -11.63
N PRO A 64 3.99 7.08 -12.05
CA PRO A 64 2.67 6.75 -12.61
C PRO A 64 2.77 5.96 -13.92
N GLU A 65 3.82 6.16 -14.72
CA GLU A 65 4.08 5.42 -15.95
C GLU A 65 4.44 3.94 -15.73
N ARG A 66 4.70 3.54 -14.48
CA ARG A 66 4.94 2.15 -14.07
C ARG A 66 3.72 1.53 -13.37
N MET A 67 2.56 2.18 -13.47
CA MET A 67 1.31 1.75 -12.88
C MET A 67 0.23 1.67 -13.96
N VAL A 68 -0.72 0.77 -13.76
CA VAL A 68 -1.93 0.63 -14.58
C VAL A 68 -3.12 0.51 -13.65
N THR A 69 -4.26 1.04 -14.09
CA THR A 69 -5.51 1.01 -13.34
C THR A 69 -6.65 0.63 -14.29
N HIS A 70 -7.65 -0.05 -13.75
CA HIS A 70 -8.89 -0.39 -14.45
C HIS A 70 -10.03 -0.51 -13.44
N ALA A 71 -11.26 -0.27 -13.88
CA ALA A 71 -12.44 -0.43 -13.04
C ALA A 71 -12.68 -1.91 -12.73
N VAL A 72 -13.10 -2.21 -11.50
CA VAL A 72 -13.47 -3.57 -11.03
C VAL A 72 -14.90 -3.56 -10.49
N GLY A 73 -15.48 -4.74 -10.32
CA GLY A 73 -16.85 -4.88 -9.84
C GLY A 73 -16.99 -4.52 -8.35
N PRO A 74 -18.19 -4.10 -7.90
CA PRO A 74 -18.42 -3.68 -6.51
C PRO A 74 -18.27 -4.81 -5.49
N HIS A 75 -18.22 -6.08 -5.94
CA HIS A 75 -18.00 -7.25 -5.10
C HIS A 75 -16.70 -7.17 -4.29
N VAL A 76 -15.69 -6.40 -4.75
CA VAL A 76 -14.44 -6.15 -4.01
C VAL A 76 -14.64 -5.51 -2.63
N ASN A 77 -15.81 -4.89 -2.37
CA ASN A 77 -16.13 -4.26 -1.09
C ASN A 77 -16.66 -5.22 -0.02
N PHE A 78 -16.91 -6.49 -0.37
CA PHE A 78 -17.50 -7.48 0.52
C PHE A 78 -16.45 -8.53 0.91
N LEU A 79 -16.23 -8.70 2.22
CA LEU A 79 -15.14 -9.53 2.77
C LEU A 79 -15.34 -11.03 2.57
N GLU A 80 -16.57 -11.46 2.29
CA GLU A 80 -16.89 -12.87 2.03
C GLU A 80 -16.40 -13.38 0.66
N TYR A 81 -16.04 -12.49 -0.26
CA TYR A 81 -15.45 -12.87 -1.54
C TYR A 81 -13.92 -12.81 -1.47
N ASP A 82 -13.28 -13.91 -1.87
CA ASP A 82 -11.82 -14.01 -2.00
C ASP A 82 -11.49 -14.88 -3.22
N ASP A 83 -11.78 -14.34 -4.41
CA ASP A 83 -11.56 -15.06 -5.67
C ASP A 83 -10.93 -14.16 -6.75
N PRO A 84 -10.28 -14.75 -7.76
CA PRO A 84 -9.55 -13.97 -8.78
C PRO A 84 -10.41 -13.02 -9.61
N SER A 85 -11.74 -13.14 -9.60
CA SER A 85 -12.64 -12.23 -10.31
C SER A 85 -12.63 -10.81 -9.75
N LEU A 86 -12.28 -10.64 -8.47
CA LEU A 86 -12.31 -9.35 -7.77
C LEU A 86 -11.37 -8.29 -8.37
N ILE A 87 -10.30 -8.73 -9.02
CA ILE A 87 -9.34 -7.83 -9.70
C ILE A 87 -9.55 -7.77 -11.22
N ARG A 88 -10.54 -8.48 -11.77
CA ARG A 88 -10.80 -8.49 -13.21
C ARG A 88 -11.52 -7.20 -13.62
N PRO A 89 -11.18 -6.65 -14.80
CA PRO A 89 -11.91 -5.51 -15.34
C PRO A 89 -13.39 -5.83 -15.51
N ILE A 90 -14.25 -4.89 -15.15
CA ILE A 90 -15.63 -4.90 -15.63
C ILE A 90 -15.67 -4.39 -17.06
N VAL A 91 -16.39 -5.11 -17.93
CA VAL A 91 -16.64 -4.73 -19.33
C VAL A 91 -17.99 -4.03 -19.42
#